data_AF-A0A163ANN4-F1
#
_entry.id   AF-A0A163ANN4-F1
#
_cell.length_a   1.000
_cell.length_b   1.000
_cell.length_c   1.000
_cell.angle_alpha   90.00
_cell.angle_beta   90.00
_cell.angle_gamma   90.00
#
_symmetry.space_group_name_H-M   'P 1'
#
loop_
_entity.id
_entity.type
_entity.pdbx_description
1 polymer ?
#
loop_
_entity_poly.entity_id
_entity_poly.type
_entity_poly.pdbx_seq_one_letter_code
_entity_poly.pdbx_strand_id
1 'polypeptide(L)'
;MIRRSTNLVYWISSTILDEPDIKKRAQVIKYWIKVGDYCLHLSNYNTLMAIRCSLNSSGIARLKLTWEIVLRSTKHKTMLETTYRVADSQRNFANYRKCLKNATSPCLPFLGIYLSDILFLDEGNPGYRVSHIKPHQQFVNFDKYIKLSRVLAEIKLFQVPYKLKLIEDVQRYLLHCLEMDIETDESLIYTKSLEVEPKFVDPAIIAS
;
A
#
# COMPACT_ATOMS: atom_id res chain seq x y z
N MET A 1 8.79 5.87 8.21
CA MET A 1 7.52 5.33 7.65
C MET A 1 7.73 4.75 6.26
N ILE A 2 8.26 5.52 5.28
CA ILE A 2 8.47 5.05 3.89
C ILE A 2 9.27 3.75 3.83
N ARG A 3 10.48 3.70 4.43
CA ARG A 3 11.31 2.48 4.50
C ARG A 3 10.54 1.27 5.04
N ARG A 4 9.71 1.46 6.07
CA ARG A 4 8.92 0.36 6.68
C ARG A 4 7.81 -0.13 5.74
N SER A 5 7.16 0.76 5.01
CA SER A 5 6.19 0.38 3.98
C SER A 5 6.88 -0.37 2.83
N THR A 6 8.07 0.08 2.43
CA THR A 6 8.90 -0.62 1.43
C THR A 6 9.23 -2.02 1.93
N ASN A 7 9.87 -2.17 3.09
CA ASN A 7 10.23 -3.49 3.65
C ASN A 7 9.02 -4.42 3.80
N LEU A 8 7.85 -3.87 4.15
CA LEU A 8 6.61 -4.64 4.18
C LEU A 8 6.22 -5.20 2.81
N VAL A 9 6.32 -4.42 1.72
CA VAL A 9 6.07 -4.90 0.35
C VAL A 9 7.00 -6.06 0.00
N TYR A 10 8.29 -5.94 0.31
CA TYR A 10 9.26 -6.99 0.05
C TYR A 10 8.99 -8.23 0.88
N TRP A 11 8.78 -8.08 2.19
CA TRP A 11 8.48 -9.19 3.09
C TRP A 11 7.24 -9.97 2.65
N ILE A 12 6.14 -9.29 2.29
CA ILE A 12 4.93 -9.96 1.76
C ILE A 12 5.29 -10.76 0.50
N SER A 13 6.01 -10.16 -0.43
CA SER A 13 6.41 -10.82 -1.69
C SER A 13 7.27 -12.05 -1.42
N SER A 14 8.24 -11.95 -0.52
CA SER A 14 9.09 -13.07 -0.08
C SER A 14 8.27 -14.18 0.57
N THR A 15 7.32 -13.87 1.47
CA THR A 15 6.49 -14.93 2.08
C THR A 15 5.68 -15.75 1.07
N ILE A 16 5.33 -15.15 -0.08
CA ILE A 16 4.64 -15.85 -1.17
C ILE A 16 5.63 -16.68 -2.00
N LEU A 17 6.78 -16.09 -2.35
CA LEU A 17 7.76 -16.73 -3.24
C LEU A 17 8.63 -17.79 -2.56
N ASP A 18 8.79 -17.74 -1.25
CA ASP A 18 9.54 -18.75 -0.48
C ASP A 18 8.73 -20.05 -0.30
N GLU A 19 7.45 -20.10 -0.71
CA GLU A 19 6.63 -21.31 -0.69
C GLU A 19 6.62 -22.01 -2.06
N PRO A 20 7.31 -23.16 -2.20
CA PRO A 20 7.43 -23.86 -3.48
C PRO A 20 6.13 -24.55 -3.90
N ASP A 21 5.33 -25.04 -2.94
CA ASP A 21 4.08 -25.75 -3.26
C ASP A 21 2.99 -24.77 -3.71
N ILE A 22 2.41 -25.02 -4.89
CA ILE A 22 1.41 -24.12 -5.49
C ILE A 22 0.15 -23.96 -4.65
N LYS A 23 -0.32 -25.02 -3.97
CA LYS A 23 -1.56 -24.99 -3.17
C LYS A 23 -1.31 -24.20 -1.90
N LYS A 24 -0.17 -24.41 -1.22
CA LYS A 24 0.25 -23.65 -0.03
C LYS A 24 0.53 -22.20 -0.37
N ARG A 25 1.23 -21.92 -1.48
CA ARG A 25 1.48 -20.56 -1.96
C ARG A 25 0.19 -19.79 -2.22
N ALA A 26 -0.81 -20.44 -2.81
CA ALA A 26 -2.14 -19.86 -2.97
C ALA A 26 -2.82 -19.55 -1.62
N GLN A 27 -2.58 -20.34 -0.56
CA GLN A 27 -3.08 -20.01 0.79
C GLN A 27 -2.38 -18.78 1.38
N VAL A 28 -1.08 -18.60 1.13
CA VAL A 28 -0.36 -17.39 1.56
C VAL A 28 -0.94 -16.15 0.88
N ILE A 29 -1.22 -16.20 -0.43
CA ILE A 29 -1.89 -15.10 -1.13
C ILE A 29 -3.28 -14.83 -0.54
N LYS A 30 -4.09 -15.87 -0.31
CA LYS A 30 -5.42 -15.74 0.33
C LYS A 30 -5.33 -15.09 1.71
N TYR A 31 -4.32 -15.45 2.49
CA TYR A 31 -4.06 -14.84 3.79
C TYR A 31 -3.79 -13.33 3.64
N TRP A 32 -2.92 -12.92 2.73
CA TRP A 32 -2.65 -11.49 2.51
C TRP A 32 -3.86 -10.72 1.97
N ILE A 33 -4.69 -11.33 1.14
CA ILE A 33 -5.98 -10.75 0.72
C ILE A 33 -6.87 -10.49 1.94
N LYS A 34 -6.97 -11.47 2.85
CA LYS A 34 -7.74 -11.34 4.08
C LYS A 34 -7.18 -10.24 4.99
N VAL A 35 -5.85 -10.15 5.12
CA VAL A 35 -5.19 -9.07 5.88
C VAL A 35 -5.48 -7.70 5.24
N GLY A 36 -5.46 -7.60 3.91
CA GLY A 36 -5.83 -6.38 3.19
C GLY A 36 -7.28 -5.96 3.45
N ASP A 37 -8.21 -6.91 3.43
CA ASP A 37 -9.62 -6.67 3.77
C ASP A 37 -9.78 -6.15 5.21
N TYR A 38 -9.10 -6.75 6.19
CA TYR A 38 -9.08 -6.21 7.56
C TYR A 38 -8.43 -4.83 7.66
N CYS A 39 -7.37 -4.56 6.90
CA CYS A 39 -6.76 -3.23 6.86
C CYS A 39 -7.74 -2.19 6.34
N LEU A 40 -8.56 -2.53 5.33
CA LEU A 40 -9.62 -1.67 4.84
C LEU A 40 -10.67 -1.39 5.92
N HIS A 41 -11.11 -2.41 6.66
CA HIS A 41 -12.05 -2.26 7.78
C HIS A 41 -11.51 -1.41 8.94
N LEU A 42 -10.19 -1.44 9.18
CA LEU A 42 -9.51 -0.62 10.18
C LEU A 42 -9.14 0.78 9.66
N SER A 43 -9.55 1.16 8.45
CA SER A 43 -9.09 2.40 7.80
C SER A 43 -7.56 2.54 7.79
N ASN A 44 -6.84 1.41 7.71
CA ASN A 44 -5.41 1.34 7.55
C ASN A 44 -5.06 1.25 6.06
N TYR A 45 -5.11 2.40 5.40
CA TYR A 45 -4.86 2.50 3.97
C TYR A 45 -3.38 2.39 3.61
N ASN A 46 -2.47 2.75 4.52
CA ASN A 46 -1.03 2.61 4.26
C ASN A 46 -0.63 1.14 4.08
N THR A 47 -1.05 0.26 5.00
CA THR A 47 -0.78 -1.19 4.91
C THR A 47 -1.55 -1.82 3.75
N LEU A 48 -2.81 -1.42 3.53
CA LEU A 48 -3.60 -1.86 2.37
C LEU A 48 -2.87 -1.58 1.04
N MET A 49 -2.31 -0.38 0.88
CA MET A 49 -1.56 -0.02 -0.33
C MET A 49 -0.30 -0.87 -0.47
N ALA A 50 0.43 -1.13 0.61
CA ALA A 50 1.60 -2.02 0.58
C ALA A 50 1.24 -3.44 0.14
N ILE A 51 0.14 -4.02 0.66
CA ILE A 51 -0.35 -5.34 0.24
C ILE A 51 -0.72 -5.33 -1.24
N ARG A 52 -1.46 -4.32 -1.71
CA ARG A 52 -1.78 -4.18 -3.14
C ARG A 52 -0.53 -4.10 -4.00
N CYS A 53 0.45 -3.29 -3.60
CA CYS A 53 1.71 -3.14 -4.33
C CYS A 53 2.46 -4.47 -4.44
N SER A 54 2.52 -5.25 -3.36
CA SER A 54 3.14 -6.59 -3.39
C SER A 54 2.39 -7.56 -4.32
N LEU A 55 1.07 -7.66 -4.18
CA LEU A 55 0.25 -8.57 -5.00
C LEU A 55 0.23 -8.20 -6.49
N ASN A 56 0.38 -6.91 -6.80
CA ASN A 56 0.46 -6.39 -8.16
C ASN A 56 1.90 -6.26 -8.69
N SER A 57 2.91 -6.68 -7.92
CA SER A 57 4.29 -6.71 -8.40
C SER A 57 4.44 -7.69 -9.55
N SER A 58 5.37 -7.41 -10.45
CA SER A 58 5.59 -8.22 -11.67
C SER A 58 5.86 -9.69 -11.37
N GLY A 59 6.61 -10.00 -10.31
CA GLY A 59 6.91 -11.37 -9.87
C GLY A 59 5.70 -12.13 -9.31
N ILE A 60 4.77 -11.46 -8.62
CA ILE A 60 3.58 -12.12 -8.06
C ILE A 60 2.44 -12.18 -9.09
N ALA A 61 2.21 -11.10 -9.85
CA ALA A 61 1.13 -11.01 -10.82
C ALA A 61 1.24 -12.06 -11.96
N ARG A 62 2.45 -12.56 -12.24
CA ARG A 62 2.69 -13.56 -13.29
C ARG A 62 2.40 -15.01 -12.89
N LEU A 63 2.16 -15.30 -11.61
CA LEU A 63 1.92 -16.65 -11.08
C LEU A 63 0.52 -17.16 -11.46
N LYS A 64 0.27 -17.36 -12.76
CA LYS A 64 -1.06 -17.63 -13.33
C LYS A 64 -1.74 -18.85 -12.70
N LEU A 65 -1.00 -19.95 -12.52
CA LEU A 65 -1.58 -21.18 -11.95
C LEU A 65 -1.94 -20.96 -10.48
N THR A 66 -1.06 -20.28 -9.75
CA THR A 66 -1.31 -19.93 -8.35
C THR A 66 -2.55 -19.04 -8.22
N TRP A 67 -2.67 -18.00 -9.06
CA TRP A 67 -3.83 -17.10 -9.08
C TRP A 67 -5.13 -17.80 -9.44
N GLU A 68 -5.10 -18.80 -10.33
CA GLU A 68 -6.29 -19.59 -10.65
C GLU A 68 -6.87 -20.26 -9.38
N ILE A 69 -6.02 -20.87 -8.55
CA ILE A 69 -6.42 -21.50 -7.28
C ILE A 69 -6.96 -20.46 -6.27
N VAL A 70 -6.41 -19.25 -6.28
CA VAL A 70 -6.89 -18.14 -5.45
C VAL A 70 -8.30 -17.73 -5.87
N LEU A 71 -8.50 -17.51 -7.17
CA LEU A 71 -9.73 -16.97 -7.74
C LEU A 71 -10.89 -17.97 -7.80
N ARG A 72 -10.63 -19.28 -7.69
CA ARG A 72 -11.68 -20.30 -7.47
C ARG A 72 -12.52 -20.04 -6.22
N SER A 73 -11.99 -19.32 -5.23
CA SER A 73 -12.75 -18.93 -4.04
C SER A 73 -13.45 -17.59 -4.25
N THR A 74 -14.78 -17.63 -4.45
CA THR A 74 -15.61 -16.43 -4.62
C THR A 74 -15.39 -15.40 -3.51
N LYS A 75 -15.28 -15.86 -2.26
CA LYS A 75 -15.00 -14.99 -1.10
C LYS A 75 -13.72 -14.17 -1.27
N HIS A 76 -12.60 -14.82 -1.58
CA HIS A 76 -11.30 -14.13 -1.71
C HIS A 76 -11.26 -13.25 -2.96
N LYS A 77 -11.92 -13.67 -4.04
CA LYS A 77 -12.10 -12.85 -5.24
C LYS A 77 -12.82 -11.53 -4.91
N THR A 78 -13.94 -11.58 -4.20
CA THR A 78 -14.69 -10.36 -3.81
C THR A 78 -13.88 -9.45 -2.87
N MET A 79 -13.14 -10.01 -1.92
CA MET A 79 -12.23 -9.24 -1.06
C MET A 79 -11.13 -8.54 -1.87
N LEU A 80 -10.51 -9.27 -2.81
CA LEU A 80 -9.49 -8.72 -3.70
C LEU A 80 -10.04 -7.59 -4.57
N GLU A 81 -11.19 -7.78 -5.21
CA GLU A 81 -11.83 -6.74 -6.04
C GLU A 81 -12.17 -5.49 -5.23
N THR A 82 -12.68 -5.67 -4.00
CA THR A 82 -13.03 -4.57 -3.10
C THR A 82 -11.81 -3.77 -2.69
N THR A 83 -10.75 -4.44 -2.24
CA THR A 83 -9.49 -3.81 -1.84
C THR A 83 -8.84 -3.10 -3.02
N TYR A 84 -8.83 -3.71 -4.21
CA TYR A 84 -8.26 -3.13 -5.43
C TYR A 84 -9.01 -1.89 -5.88
N ARG A 85 -10.34 -1.89 -5.81
CA ARG A 85 -11.17 -0.72 -6.17
C ARG A 85 -10.87 0.49 -5.27
N VAL A 86 -10.66 0.27 -3.97
CA VAL A 86 -10.36 1.35 -3.03
C VAL A 86 -8.97 1.91 -3.27
N ALA A 87 -7.97 1.05 -3.45
CA ALA A 87 -6.58 1.43 -3.65
C ALA A 87 -6.20 1.69 -5.12
N ASP A 88 -7.19 1.89 -5.98
CA ASP A 88 -6.98 2.25 -7.37
C ASP A 88 -6.40 3.67 -7.49
N SER A 89 -5.38 3.83 -8.34
CA SER A 89 -4.72 5.10 -8.61
C SER A 89 -5.43 5.95 -9.67
N GLN A 90 -6.43 5.39 -10.37
CA GLN A 90 -7.21 6.13 -11.36
C GLN A 90 -7.82 7.42 -10.79
N ARG A 91 -7.88 8.45 -11.65
CA ARG A 91 -8.45 9.78 -11.33
C ARG A 91 -7.87 10.36 -10.03
N ASN A 92 -6.55 10.24 -9.83
CA ASN A 92 -5.84 10.70 -8.63
C ASN A 92 -6.43 10.08 -7.35
N PHE A 93 -6.51 8.76 -7.32
CA PHE A 93 -6.96 7.99 -6.16
C PHE A 93 -8.40 8.36 -5.70
N ALA A 94 -9.32 8.59 -6.64
CA ALA A 94 -10.66 9.12 -6.34
C ALA A 94 -11.44 8.29 -5.31
N ASN A 95 -11.38 6.95 -5.42
CA ASN A 95 -12.07 6.05 -4.49
C ASN A 95 -11.45 6.11 -3.09
N TYR A 96 -10.12 6.03 -3.00
CA TYR A 96 -9.39 6.20 -1.75
C TYR A 96 -9.71 7.55 -1.09
N ARG A 97 -9.66 8.66 -1.85
CA ARG A 97 -9.95 10.00 -1.33
C ARG A 97 -11.38 10.11 -0.80
N LYS A 98 -12.36 9.48 -1.49
CA LYS A 98 -13.74 9.39 -1.01
C LYS A 98 -13.84 8.60 0.31
N CYS A 99 -13.14 7.48 0.42
CA CYS A 99 -13.09 6.70 1.65
C CYS A 99 -12.45 7.49 2.79
N LEU A 100 -11.32 8.15 2.54
CA LEU A 100 -10.58 8.93 3.53
C LEU A 100 -11.40 10.11 4.06
N LYS A 101 -12.13 10.82 3.19
CA LYS A 101 -13.02 11.92 3.59
C LYS A 101 -14.13 11.47 4.55
N ASN A 102 -14.57 10.22 4.43
CA ASN A 102 -15.60 9.64 5.29
C ASN A 102 -15.00 8.84 6.46
N ALA A 103 -13.67 8.73 6.56
CA ALA A 103 -13.01 7.97 7.60
C ALA A 103 -13.11 8.70 8.94
N THR A 104 -13.23 7.92 10.01
CA THR A 104 -13.20 8.43 11.39
C THR A 104 -11.94 7.91 12.07
N SER A 105 -11.41 8.67 13.03
CA SER A 105 -10.22 8.25 13.78
C SER A 105 -10.56 7.04 14.68
N PRO A 106 -9.67 6.05 14.82
CA PRO A 106 -8.31 5.96 14.26
C PRO A 106 -8.29 5.54 12.78
N CYS A 107 -7.43 6.19 11.99
CA CYS A 107 -7.23 5.91 10.56
C CYS A 107 -5.75 6.07 10.24
N LEU A 108 -5.17 5.17 9.43
CA LEU A 108 -3.80 5.28 8.96
C LEU A 108 -3.80 5.58 7.45
N PRO A 109 -3.77 6.85 7.04
CA PRO A 109 -3.78 7.22 5.64
C PRO A 109 -2.53 6.77 4.88
N PHE A 110 -2.64 6.62 3.56
CA PHE A 110 -1.49 6.43 2.70
C PHE A 110 -0.76 7.76 2.51
N LEU A 111 0.45 7.86 3.08
CA LEU A 111 1.21 9.11 3.14
C LEU A 111 1.64 9.64 1.76
N GLY A 112 1.82 8.75 0.76
CA GLY A 112 2.25 9.15 -0.58
C GLY A 112 1.33 10.22 -1.21
N ILE A 113 0.03 10.12 -0.99
CA ILE A 113 -0.95 11.08 -1.52
C ILE A 113 -0.84 12.44 -0.83
N TYR A 114 -0.65 12.44 0.49
CA TYR A 114 -0.43 13.68 1.24
C TYR A 114 0.86 14.39 0.82
N LEU A 115 1.93 13.63 0.59
CA LEU A 115 3.20 14.19 0.12
C LEU A 115 3.05 14.80 -1.27
N SER A 116 2.35 14.13 -2.19
CA SER A 116 2.05 14.67 -3.52
C SER A 116 1.20 15.95 -3.45
N ASP A 117 0.18 15.98 -2.58
CA ASP A 117 -0.68 17.16 -2.42
C ASP A 117 0.10 18.34 -1.81
N ILE A 118 0.97 18.09 -0.83
CA ILE A 118 1.86 19.11 -0.24
C ILE A 118 2.82 19.65 -1.29
N LEU A 119 3.47 18.78 -2.07
CA LEU A 119 4.40 19.18 -3.12
C LEU A 119 3.69 20.06 -4.16
N PHE A 120 2.53 19.62 -4.65
CA PHE A 120 1.73 20.38 -5.63
C PHE A 120 1.30 21.75 -5.10
N LEU A 121 0.90 21.83 -3.83
CA LEU A 121 0.57 23.11 -3.20
C LEU A 121 1.78 24.01 -3.04
N ASP A 122 2.93 23.45 -2.70
CA ASP A 122 4.16 24.19 -2.47
C ASP A 122 4.73 24.78 -3.77
N GLU A 123 4.81 23.98 -4.82
CA GLU A 123 5.32 24.40 -6.13
C GLU A 123 4.31 25.26 -6.89
N GLY A 124 3.01 24.97 -6.78
CA GLY A 124 1.95 25.70 -7.48
C GLY A 124 1.60 27.07 -6.88
N ASN A 125 2.13 27.40 -5.69
CA ASN A 125 1.86 28.69 -5.04
C ASN A 125 3.18 29.30 -4.55
N PRO A 126 3.56 30.52 -4.99
CA PRO A 126 4.78 31.17 -4.52
C PRO A 126 4.65 31.52 -3.03
N GLY A 127 5.76 31.50 -2.28
CA GLY A 127 5.75 31.87 -0.85
C GLY A 127 5.39 33.34 -0.61
N TYR A 128 5.64 34.18 -1.61
CA TYR A 128 5.35 35.61 -1.59
C TYR A 128 4.53 36.01 -2.82
N ARG A 129 3.71 37.06 -2.69
CA ARG A 129 3.01 37.70 -3.80
C ARG A 129 3.33 39.19 -3.81
N VAL A 130 3.36 39.77 -5.00
CA VAL A 130 3.49 41.22 -5.18
C VAL A 130 2.11 41.84 -5.05
N SER A 131 2.01 42.98 -4.35
CA SER A 131 0.75 43.72 -4.29
C SER A 131 0.50 44.47 -5.59
N HIS A 132 -0.71 44.37 -6.13
CA HIS A 132 -1.15 45.20 -7.26
C HIS A 132 -1.14 46.71 -6.93
N ILE A 133 -1.23 47.06 -5.65
CA ILE A 133 -1.25 48.45 -5.16
C ILE A 133 0.18 48.93 -4.82
N LYS A 134 1.05 48.02 -4.37
CA LYS A 134 2.46 48.31 -4.04
C LYS A 134 3.40 47.31 -4.77
N PRO A 135 3.71 47.56 -6.06
CA PRO A 135 4.45 46.60 -6.90
C PRO A 135 5.89 46.33 -6.42
N HIS A 136 6.47 47.25 -5.67
CA HIS A 136 7.82 47.12 -5.11
C HIS A 136 7.86 46.38 -3.76
N GLN A 137 6.72 45.98 -3.22
CA GLN A 137 6.62 45.31 -1.93
C GLN A 137 6.14 43.87 -2.09
N GLN A 138 6.86 42.94 -1.48
CA GLN A 138 6.47 41.54 -1.39
C GLN A 138 5.70 41.27 -0.09
N PHE A 139 4.64 40.47 -0.19
CA PHE A 139 3.81 40.06 0.93
C PHE A 139 3.79 38.54 1.02
N VAL A 140 3.74 38.02 2.24
CA VAL A 140 3.57 36.58 2.47
C VAL A 140 2.26 36.10 1.85
N ASN A 141 2.34 35.01 1.10
CA ASN A 141 1.16 34.38 0.50
C ASN A 141 0.40 33.55 1.53
N PHE A 142 -0.43 34.19 2.35
CA PHE A 142 -1.21 33.49 3.38
C PHE A 142 -2.09 32.37 2.81
N ASP A 143 -2.63 32.51 1.60
CA ASP A 143 -3.44 31.47 0.97
C ASP A 143 -2.68 30.14 0.79
N LYS A 144 -1.39 30.21 0.48
CA LYS A 144 -0.52 29.02 0.39
C LYS A 144 -0.48 28.30 1.73
N TYR A 145 -0.15 29.04 2.78
CA TYR A 145 0.05 28.48 4.11
C TYR A 145 -1.26 28.01 4.75
N ILE A 146 -2.39 28.67 4.47
CA ILE A 146 -3.73 28.22 4.88
C ILE A 146 -4.11 26.90 4.18
N LYS A 147 -3.79 26.74 2.89
CA LYS A 147 -4.04 25.46 2.19
C LYS A 147 -3.18 24.34 2.77
N LEU A 148 -1.89 24.59 2.99
CA LEU A 148 -0.98 23.63 3.62
C LEU A 148 -1.42 23.26 5.04
N SER A 149 -1.86 24.24 5.84
CA SER A 149 -2.29 23.99 7.22
C SER A 149 -3.53 23.09 7.29
N ARG A 150 -4.45 23.18 6.32
CA ARG A 150 -5.62 22.28 6.23
C ARG A 150 -5.20 20.83 6.01
N VAL A 151 -4.23 20.59 5.12
CA VAL A 151 -3.69 19.25 4.87
C VAL A 151 -3.03 18.69 6.14
N LEU A 152 -2.20 19.50 6.81
CA LEU A 152 -1.55 19.09 8.06
C LEU A 152 -2.54 18.86 9.20
N ALA A 153 -3.62 19.65 9.28
CA ALA A 153 -4.66 19.47 10.28
C ALA A 153 -5.39 18.14 10.13
N GLU A 154 -5.67 17.72 8.89
CA GLU A 154 -6.27 16.41 8.62
C GLU A 154 -5.34 15.26 9.02
N ILE A 155 -4.03 15.35 8.72
CA ILE A 155 -3.04 14.36 9.17
C ILE A 155 -3.04 14.24 10.70
N LYS A 156 -3.06 15.39 11.41
CA LYS A 156 -3.11 15.42 12.87
C LYS A 156 -4.38 14.80 13.44
N LEU A 157 -5.53 15.01 12.79
CA LEU A 157 -6.81 14.45 13.22
C LEU A 157 -6.76 12.91 13.29
N PHE A 158 -6.03 12.29 12.37
CA PHE A 158 -5.88 10.84 12.29
C PHE A 158 -4.82 10.24 13.23
N GLN A 159 -4.03 11.07 13.94
CA GLN A 159 -3.01 10.62 14.90
C GLN A 159 -3.61 10.17 16.25
N VAL A 160 -4.67 9.35 16.19
CA VAL A 160 -5.29 8.71 17.35
C VAL A 160 -4.86 7.25 17.39
N PRO A 161 -4.40 6.72 18.54
CA PRO A 161 -4.02 5.32 18.65
C PRO A 161 -5.17 4.36 18.36
N TYR A 162 -4.86 3.24 17.71
CA TYR A 162 -5.79 2.13 17.57
C TYR A 162 -6.04 1.45 18.92
N LYS A 163 -7.30 1.10 19.21
CA LYS A 163 -7.70 0.33 20.40
C LYS A 163 -7.51 -1.19 20.16
N LEU A 164 -6.30 -1.58 19.79
CA LEU A 164 -5.95 -2.98 19.53
C LEU A 164 -5.17 -3.55 20.71
N LYS A 165 -5.40 -4.83 21.04
CA LYS A 165 -4.61 -5.54 22.04
C LYS A 165 -3.21 -5.80 21.49
N LEU A 166 -2.20 -5.30 22.18
CA LEU A 166 -0.81 -5.62 21.86
C LEU A 166 -0.52 -7.06 22.27
N ILE A 167 0.12 -7.81 21.38
CA ILE A 167 0.68 -9.13 21.65
C ILE A 167 2.18 -9.01 21.41
N GLU A 168 2.97 -9.02 22.49
CA GLU A 168 4.39 -8.68 22.44
C GLU A 168 5.20 -9.61 21.54
N ASP A 169 4.94 -10.91 21.60
CA ASP A 169 5.68 -11.90 20.80
C ASP A 169 5.41 -11.72 19.30
N VAL A 170 4.16 -11.43 18.93
CA VAL A 170 3.79 -11.11 17.55
C VAL A 170 4.47 -9.81 17.10
N GLN A 171 4.49 -8.79 17.96
CA GLN A 171 5.13 -7.53 17.63
C GLN A 171 6.64 -7.69 17.42
N ARG A 172 7.31 -8.47 18.29
CA ARG A 172 8.73 -8.76 18.19
C ARG A 172 9.05 -9.52 16.91
N TYR A 173 8.25 -10.53 16.59
CA TYR A 173 8.37 -11.28 15.33
C TYR A 173 8.20 -10.38 14.10
N LEU A 174 7.14 -9.57 14.06
CA LEU A 174 6.88 -8.67 12.94
C LEU A 174 7.98 -7.62 12.77
N LEU A 175 8.49 -7.05 13.87
CA LEU A 175 9.60 -6.11 13.80
C LEU A 175 10.86 -6.79 13.25
N HIS A 176 11.18 -7.99 13.74
CA HIS A 176 12.30 -8.76 13.22
C HIS A 176 12.18 -8.98 11.71
N CYS A 177 11.03 -9.46 11.22
CA CYS A 177 10.81 -9.67 9.79
C CYS A 177 10.92 -8.40 8.94
N LEU A 178 10.53 -7.24 9.49
CA LEU A 178 10.52 -5.95 8.77
C LEU A 178 11.86 -5.19 8.87
N GLU A 179 12.70 -5.53 9.84
CA GLU A 179 13.99 -4.88 10.11
C GLU A 179 15.18 -5.66 9.54
N MET A 180 14.97 -6.86 9.00
CA MET A 180 15.97 -7.48 8.14
C MET A 180 16.24 -6.51 6.97
N ASP A 181 17.49 -6.05 6.83
CA ASP A 181 17.94 -5.29 5.67
C ASP A 181 17.91 -6.21 4.45
N ILE A 182 16.71 -6.40 3.93
CA ILE A 182 16.48 -7.05 2.66
C ILE A 182 16.81 -6.00 1.62
N GLU A 183 17.90 -6.20 0.90
CA GLU A 183 18.17 -5.41 -0.30
C GLU A 183 16.95 -5.52 -1.21
N THR A 184 16.30 -4.38 -1.41
CA THR A 184 14.99 -4.27 -2.04
C THR A 184 15.12 -4.42 -3.55
N ASP A 185 15.50 -5.61 -3.99
CA ASP A 185 15.80 -5.91 -5.38
C ASP A 185 14.60 -6.55 -6.08
N GLU A 186 13.96 -5.77 -6.96
CA GLU A 186 12.85 -6.24 -7.78
C GLU A 186 13.29 -7.36 -8.75
N SER A 187 14.55 -7.37 -9.18
CA SER A 187 15.10 -8.40 -10.04
C SER A 187 15.18 -9.76 -9.32
N LEU A 188 15.48 -9.75 -8.02
CA LEU A 188 15.47 -10.93 -7.18
C LEU A 188 14.05 -11.50 -7.00
N ILE A 189 13.05 -10.64 -6.75
CA ILE A 189 11.63 -11.05 -6.69
C ILE A 189 11.22 -11.72 -8.00
N TYR A 190 11.58 -11.12 -9.13
CA TYR A 190 11.25 -11.67 -10.44
C TYR A 190 11.95 -13.03 -10.67
N THR A 191 13.21 -13.16 -10.28
CA THR A 191 14.00 -14.39 -10.41
C THR A 191 13.38 -15.53 -9.59
N LYS A 192 13.12 -15.30 -8.30
CA LYS A 192 12.43 -16.28 -7.43
C LYS A 192 11.07 -16.69 -8.00
N SER A 193 10.33 -15.76 -8.60
CA SER A 193 9.05 -16.10 -9.24
C SER A 193 9.20 -17.10 -10.39
N LEU A 194 10.30 -17.03 -11.15
CA LEU A 194 10.57 -17.96 -12.26
C LEU A 194 10.95 -19.35 -11.75
N GLU A 195 11.58 -19.44 -10.58
CA GLU A 195 11.92 -20.70 -9.93
C GLU A 195 10.66 -21.46 -9.48
N VAL A 196 9.70 -20.75 -8.86
CA VAL A 196 8.47 -21.38 -8.34
C VAL A 196 7.37 -21.58 -9.38
N GLU A 197 7.39 -20.82 -10.47
CA GLU A 197 6.48 -20.98 -11.59
C GLU A 197 7.17 -20.56 -12.91
N PRO A 198 7.85 -21.49 -13.60
CA PRO A 198 8.54 -21.21 -14.86
C PRO A 198 7.61 -20.73 -15.99
N LYS A 199 8.17 -20.05 -17.01
CA LYS A 199 7.38 -19.57 -18.17
C LYS A 199 6.78 -20.70 -19.01
N PHE A 200 7.45 -21.86 -19.04
CA PHE A 200 7.00 -23.07 -19.70
C PHE A 200 6.65 -24.09 -18.62
N VAL A 201 5.37 -24.42 -18.49
CA VAL A 201 4.90 -25.46 -17.59
C VAL A 201 4.84 -26.74 -18.41
N ASP A 202 5.60 -27.76 -18.00
CA ASP A 202 5.48 -29.11 -18.56
C ASP A 202 4.04 -29.60 -18.27
N PRO A 203 3.26 -30.01 -19.29
CA PRO A 203 1.89 -30.51 -19.12
C PRO A 203 1.73 -31.58 -18.04
N ALA A 204 2.79 -32.32 -17.73
CA ALA A 204 2.80 -33.35 -16.69
C ALA A 204 2.54 -32.82 -15.26
N ILE A 205 2.87 -31.55 -14.97
CA ILE A 205 2.73 -30.96 -13.61
C ILE A 205 1.28 -30.54 -13.33
N ILE A 206 0.47 -30.34 -14.36
CA ILE A 206 -0.93 -29.88 -14.22
C ILE A 206 -1.86 -31.06 -13.83
N ALA A 207 -1.42 -32.31 -14.02
CA ALA A 207 -2.22 -33.51 -13.84
C ALA A 207 -2.08 -34.21 -12.46
N SER A 208 -1.26 -33.68 -11.55
CA SER A 208 -0.99 -34.23 -10.20
C SER A 208 -1.46 -33.30 -9.08
#